data_AF-A0A654ZWD7-F1
#
_entry.id   AF-A0A654ZWD7-F1
#
_cell.length_a   1.000
_cell.length_b   1.000
_cell.length_c   1.000
_cell.angle_alpha   90.00
_cell.angle_beta   90.00
_cell.angle_gamma   90.00
#
_symmetry.space_group_name_H-M   'P 1'
#
loop_
_entity.id
_entity.type
_entity.pdbx_description
1 polymer ?
#
loop_
_entity_poly.entity_id
_entity_poly.type
_entity_poly.pdbx_seq_one_letter_code
_entity_poly.pdbx_strand_id
1 'polypeptide(L)' 'MTGGGFGGAVIALVPADRARDVADTVRRAAVTAGYDEPAVSRTYAAPGAAECR' A
#
# COMPACT_ATOMS: atom_id res chain seq x y z
N MET A 1 6.78 6.28 -4.78
CA MET A 1 6.50 7.08 -3.56
C MET A 1 5.32 7.98 -3.87
N THR A 2 4.33 8.11 -2.98
CA THR A 2 3.15 8.98 -3.16
C THR A 2 3.00 9.91 -1.96
N GLY A 3 2.65 11.19 -2.20
CA GLY A 3 2.66 12.24 -1.18
C GLY A 3 3.99 13.04 -1.15
N GLY A 4 4.30 13.67 -0.01
CA GLY A 4 5.44 14.58 0.14
C GLY A 4 6.81 13.93 0.39
N GLY A 5 6.86 12.62 0.65
CA GLY A 5 8.10 11.87 0.88
C GLY A 5 8.59 11.85 2.33
N PHE A 6 9.88 11.51 2.50
CA PHE A 6 10.55 11.25 3.80
C PHE A 6 9.96 10.10 4.62
N GLY A 7 9.32 9.15 3.93
CA GLY A 7 8.56 8.05 4.52
C GLY A 7 7.16 7.97 3.92
N GLY A 8 6.26 7.29 4.63
CA GLY A 8 4.85 7.21 4.28
C GLY A 8 4.53 6.05 3.32
N ALA A 9 3.84 6.36 2.24
CA ALA A 9 3.21 5.35 1.38
C ALA A 9 3.81 5.26 -0.02
N VAL A 10 3.67 4.06 -0.60
CA VAL A 10 3.92 3.78 -2.00
C VAL A 10 2.65 3.19 -2.63
N ILE A 11 2.49 3.39 -3.94
CA ILE A 11 1.44 2.73 -4.73
C ILE A 11 2.11 1.87 -5.79
N ALA A 12 1.50 0.72 -6.08
CA ALA A 12 1.92 -0.19 -7.13
C ALA A 12 0.70 -0.68 -7.89
N LEU A 13 0.78 -0.67 -9.22
CA LEU A 13 -0.20 -1.33 -10.07
C LEU A 13 0.23 -2.78 -10.23
N VAL A 14 -0.66 -3.70 -9.84
CA VAL A 14 -0.41 -5.14 -9.89
C VAL A 14 -1.65 -5.85 -10.44
N PRO A 15 -1.49 -6.98 -11.15
CA PRO A 15 -2.60 -7.86 -11.47
C PRO A 15 -3.38 -8.24 -10.19
N ALA A 16 -4.71 -8.23 -10.27
CA ALA A 16 -5.58 -8.36 -9.10
C ALA A 16 -5.45 -9.73 -8.40
N ASP A 17 -5.14 -10.77 -9.15
CA ASP A 17 -4.83 -12.12 -8.69
C ASP A 17 -3.48 -12.20 -7.96
N ARG A 18 -2.51 -11.36 -8.34
CA ARG A 18 -1.16 -11.29 -7.76
C ARG A 18 -1.03 -10.36 -6.55
N ALA A 19 -2.05 -9.56 -6.25
CA ALA A 19 -1.93 -8.51 -5.23
C ALA A 19 -1.62 -9.04 -3.81
N ARG A 20 -2.07 -10.25 -3.46
CA ARG A 20 -1.72 -10.89 -2.18
C ARG A 20 -0.26 -11.31 -2.14
N ASP A 21 0.20 -12.03 -3.16
CA ASP A 21 1.59 -12.48 -3.28
C ASP A 21 2.58 -11.31 -3.23
N VAL A 22 2.27 -10.22 -3.92
CA VAL A 22 3.08 -9.00 -3.89
C VAL A 22 3.10 -8.38 -2.49
N ALA A 23 1.95 -8.28 -1.82
CA ALA A 23 1.88 -7.75 -0.47
C ALA A 23 2.73 -8.55 0.53
N ASP A 24 2.65 -9.88 0.47
CA ASP A 24 3.42 -10.76 1.36
C ASP A 24 4.93 -10.71 1.07
N THR A 25 5.29 -10.55 -0.20
CA THR A 25 6.68 -10.40 -0.62
C THR A 25 7.25 -9.08 -0.11
N VAL A 26 6.51 -7.98 -0.24
CA VAL A 26 6.93 -6.66 0.24
C VAL A 26 7.07 -6.65 1.77
N ARG A 27 6.13 -7.23 2.52
CA ARG A 27 6.22 -7.35 3.98
C ARG A 27 7.47 -8.09 4.40
N ARG A 28 7.71 -9.28 3.82
CA ARG A 28 8.88 -10.10 4.14
C ARG A 28 10.18 -9.38 3.80
N ALA A 29 10.26 -8.73 2.65
CA ALA A 29 11.44 -7.96 2.25
C ALA A 29 11.72 -6.80 3.21
N ALA A 30 10.69 -6.05 3.62
CA ALA A 30 10.83 -4.93 4.54
C ALA A 30 11.33 -5.38 5.93
N VAL A 31 10.69 -6.40 6.51
CA VAL A 31 11.09 -6.96 7.82
C VAL A 31 12.49 -7.56 7.75
N THR A 32 12.82 -8.27 6.67
CA THR A 32 14.17 -8.85 6.46
C THR A 32 15.24 -7.76 6.37
N ALA A 33 14.90 -6.60 5.81
CA ALA A 33 15.78 -5.44 5.74
C ALA A 33 15.86 -4.65 7.07
N GLY A 34 15.16 -5.08 8.12
CA GLY A 34 15.17 -4.45 9.44
C GLY A 34 14.21 -3.26 9.60
N TYR A 35 13.24 -3.10 8.69
CA TYR A 35 12.18 -2.11 8.82
C TYR A 35 10.95 -2.69 9.53
N ASP A 36 10.11 -1.82 10.09
CA ASP A 36 8.80 -2.20 10.59
C ASP A 36 7.94 -2.81 9.48
N GLU A 37 7.03 -3.72 9.84
CA GLU A 37 6.14 -4.36 8.88
C GLU A 37 5.17 -3.31 8.27
N PRO A 38 5.14 -3.14 6.94
CA PRO A 38 4.28 -2.16 6.30
C PRO A 38 2.82 -2.63 6.25
N ALA A 39 1.89 -1.71 6.47
CA ALA A 39 0.50 -1.92 6.14
C ALA A 39 0.30 -1.91 4.62
N VAL A 40 -0.51 -2.84 4.10
CA VAL A 40 -0.86 -2.92 2.67
C VAL A 40 -2.37 -3.05 2.54
N SER A 41 -2.98 -2.14 1.78
CA SER A 41 -4.39 -2.16 1.44
C SER A 41 -4.58 -2.03 -0.08
N ARG A 42 -5.62 -2.66 -0.61
CA ARG A 42 -6.09 -2.36 -1.98
C ARG A 42 -6.78 -1.01 -1.95
N THR A 43 -6.45 -0.15 -2.90
CA THR A 43 -7.07 1.17 -3.04
C THR A 43 -7.76 1.30 -4.39
N TYR A 44 -8.78 2.15 -4.45
CA TYR A 44 -9.54 2.48 -5.64
C TYR A 44 -9.93 3.96 -5.59
N ALA A 45 -10.24 4.55 -6.74
CA ALA A 45 -10.75 5.91 -6.78
C ALA A 45 -12.13 5.94 -6.10
N ALA A 46 -12.22 6.66 -4.99
CA ALA A 46 -13.45 6.87 -4.22
C ALA A 46 -13.91 8.34 -4.34
N PRO A 47 -15.19 8.63 -4.09
CA PRO A 47 -15.68 10.00 -3.99
C PRO A 47 -14.94 10.82 -2.93
N GLY A 48 -14.89 12.14 -3.13
CA GLY A 48 -14.46 13.08 -2.10
C GLY A 48 -15.48 13.21 -0.96
N ALA A 49 -15.18 14.08 0.00
CA ALA A 49 -16.06 14.33 1.14
C ALA A 49 -17.44 14.85 0.69
N ALA A 50 -18.49 14.36 1.34
CA ALA A 50 -19.89 14.75 1.15
C ALA A 50 -20.67 14.60 2.47
N GLU A 51 -21.89 15.11 2.51
CA GLU A 51 -22.80 14.88 3.64
C GLU A 51 -23.00 13.38 3.89
N CYS A 52 -22.80 12.94 5.15
CA CYS A 52 -23.10 11.57 5.55
C CYS A 52 -24.60 11.47 5.80
N ARG A 53 -25.33 11.01 4.79
CA ARG A 53 -26.78 10.81 4.86
C ARG A 53 -27.14 9.42 5.37
#